data_AF-A0A1N7EQQ9-F1
#
_entry.id   AF-A0A1N7EQQ9-F1
#
_cell.length_a   1.000
_cell.length_b   1.000
_cell.length_c   1.000
_cell.angle_alpha   90.00
_cell.angle_beta   90.00
_cell.angle_gamma   90.00
#
_symmetry.space_group_name_H-M   'P 1'
#
loop_
_entity.id
_entity.type
_entity.pdbx_description
1 polymer ?
#
loop_
_entity_poly.entity_id
_entity_poly.type
_entity_poly.pdbx_seq_one_letter_code
_entity_poly.pdbx_strand_id
1 'polypeptide(L)'
;MRYGRSRPHSSGRVAMRLDIEPEVFTSGDRLSVIHLLAMVIEGQHEWRPTLPVALSAERFANEEAPVLSEFVQKALVEAANPAPDAPAVAQITAAKLKEFVADLRRPATLVVENRIADGGFVRAVAAALGDHRVVEALSPGRQWLCFSHGGGSGDIPELAADERSGFTVLVRVAVLFDSDREHAGHAGRNHDKVQKCREHGVAEVHLLAWRMMENYAPFRIWEHHFVHRPDHVEALRAIEPEQRGYLHLKTWFKERRCHVPKRVFPADLALAEDDFAELGPDVVAELRELLAMIHRIL
;
A
#
# COMPACT_ATOMS: atom_id res chain seq x y z
N MET A 1 19.40 -22.37 -22.43
CA MET A 1 19.10 -21.89 -21.07
C MET A 1 17.63 -21.49 -21.03
N ARG A 2 16.78 -22.27 -20.36
CA ARG A 2 15.33 -22.02 -20.26
C ARG A 2 15.04 -21.31 -18.94
N TYR A 3 14.70 -20.02 -18.98
CA TYR A 3 14.04 -19.34 -17.86
C TYR A 3 12.53 -19.37 -18.09
N GLY A 4 11.91 -20.50 -17.75
CA GLY A 4 10.46 -20.60 -17.59
C GLY A 4 10.12 -20.45 -16.12
N ARG A 5 10.05 -19.21 -15.61
CA ARG A 5 9.36 -18.95 -14.34
C ARG A 5 7.88 -18.85 -14.66
N SER A 6 7.17 -19.97 -14.48
CA SER A 6 5.72 -19.97 -14.32
C SER A 6 5.36 -18.99 -13.20
N ARG A 7 4.68 -17.90 -13.55
CA ARG A 7 4.13 -16.99 -12.55
C ARG A 7 3.03 -17.75 -11.79
N PRO A 8 3.13 -17.90 -10.45
CA PRO A 8 2.04 -18.46 -9.68
C PRO A 8 0.77 -17.62 -9.94
N HIS A 9 -0.37 -18.30 -10.11
CA HIS A 9 -1.69 -17.65 -10.16
C HIS A 9 -1.97 -17.03 -8.78
N SER A 10 -1.44 -15.83 -8.54
CA SER A 10 -1.82 -14.99 -7.42
C SER A 10 -3.21 -14.44 -7.71
N SER A 11 -4.18 -14.73 -6.84
CA SER A 11 -5.48 -14.06 -6.85
C SER A 11 -5.27 -12.55 -6.90
N GLY A 12 -5.60 -11.97 -8.05
CA GLY A 12 -5.05 -10.70 -8.52
C GLY A 12 -5.47 -9.53 -7.65
N ARG A 13 -4.49 -8.91 -6.99
CA ARG A 13 -4.56 -7.50 -6.65
C ARG A 13 -3.62 -6.76 -7.59
N VAL A 14 -4.19 -5.77 -8.26
CA VAL A 14 -3.73 -5.19 -9.53
C VAL A 14 -2.84 -4.00 -9.20
N ALA A 15 -1.61 -3.97 -9.74
CA ALA A 15 -0.76 -2.79 -9.64
C ALA A 15 -1.41 -1.63 -10.41
N MET A 16 -0.99 -0.39 -10.16
CA MET A 16 -1.48 0.75 -10.91
C MET A 16 -1.39 0.50 -12.42
N ARG A 17 -2.55 0.47 -13.09
CA ARG A 17 -2.66 0.26 -14.52
C ARG A 17 -2.45 1.57 -15.26
N LEU A 18 -1.42 1.59 -16.11
CA LEU A 18 -1.10 2.69 -17.00
C LEU A 18 -1.88 2.54 -18.31
N ASP A 19 -2.59 3.61 -18.69
CA ASP A 19 -3.17 3.77 -20.02
C ASP A 19 -2.27 4.71 -20.82
N ILE A 20 -1.42 4.12 -21.66
CA ILE A 20 -0.39 4.87 -22.42
C ILE A 20 -0.94 5.17 -23.80
N GLU A 21 -1.07 6.45 -24.14
CA GLU A 21 -1.57 6.85 -25.45
C GLU A 21 -0.57 6.49 -26.56
N PRO A 22 -1.04 6.12 -27.78
CA PRO A 22 -0.14 5.73 -28.87
C PRO A 22 0.92 6.78 -29.23
N GLU A 23 0.58 8.06 -29.08
CA GLU A 23 1.47 9.19 -29.38
C GLU A 23 2.72 9.25 -28.47
N VAL A 24 2.65 8.67 -27.27
CA VAL A 24 3.81 8.57 -26.37
C VAL A 24 4.99 7.89 -27.06
N PHE A 25 4.73 6.91 -27.93
CA PHE A 25 5.75 6.15 -28.63
C PHE A 25 6.26 6.82 -29.92
N THR A 26 5.59 7.86 -30.42
CA THR A 26 5.96 8.54 -31.67
C THR A 26 6.49 9.96 -31.47
N SER A 27 5.96 10.69 -30.49
CA SER A 27 6.33 12.09 -30.20
C SER A 27 6.86 12.30 -28.78
N GLY A 28 6.74 11.28 -27.92
CA GLY A 28 7.27 11.33 -26.56
C GLY A 28 8.79 11.39 -26.52
N ASP A 29 9.32 11.95 -25.44
CA ASP A 29 10.75 11.93 -25.15
C ASP A 29 11.24 10.48 -25.00
N ARG A 30 12.15 10.06 -25.88
CA ARG A 30 12.67 8.67 -25.95
C ARG A 30 13.11 8.12 -24.61
N LEU A 31 13.86 8.90 -23.83
CA LEU A 31 14.39 8.43 -22.55
C LEU A 31 13.25 8.22 -21.54
N SER A 32 12.26 9.11 -21.53
CA SER A 32 11.06 8.93 -20.71
C SER A 32 10.25 7.69 -21.11
N VAL A 33 10.07 7.40 -22.40
CA VAL A 33 9.39 6.16 -22.85
C VAL A 33 10.14 4.91 -22.36
N ILE A 34 11.47 4.89 -22.47
CA ILE A 34 12.30 3.78 -21.99
C ILE A 34 12.14 3.59 -20.48
N HIS A 35 12.20 4.67 -19.69
CA HIS A 35 12.01 4.58 -18.25
C HIS A 35 10.59 4.10 -17.87
N LEU A 36 9.57 4.55 -18.60
CA LEU A 36 8.18 4.12 -18.39
C LEU A 36 8.04 2.61 -18.58
N LEU A 37 8.54 2.09 -19.71
CA LEU A 37 8.51 0.65 -20.01
C LEU A 37 9.38 -0.16 -19.05
N ALA A 38 10.53 0.37 -18.59
CA ALA A 38 11.37 -0.29 -17.61
C ALA A 38 10.63 -0.54 -16.28
N MET A 39 9.89 0.45 -15.77
CA MET A 39 9.09 0.28 -14.55
C MET A 39 7.99 -0.78 -14.72
N VAL A 40 7.39 -0.88 -15.91
CA VAL A 40 6.43 -1.94 -16.21
C VAL A 40 7.10 -3.32 -16.25
N ILE A 41 8.28 -3.43 -16.88
CA ILE A 41 9.05 -4.68 -16.94
C ILE A 41 9.47 -5.15 -15.54
N GLU A 42 9.87 -4.22 -14.68
CA GLU A 42 10.20 -4.49 -13.27
C GLU A 42 8.99 -4.96 -12.46
N GLY A 43 7.79 -4.80 -13.00
CA GLY A 43 6.51 -5.08 -12.37
C GLY A 43 6.06 -3.97 -11.44
N GLN A 44 6.70 -2.80 -11.44
CA GLN A 44 6.29 -1.67 -10.61
C GLN A 44 4.93 -1.13 -11.04
N HIS A 45 4.63 -1.14 -12.34
CA HIS A 45 3.33 -0.71 -12.86
C HIS A 45 2.78 -1.76 -13.81
N GLU A 46 1.46 -1.79 -13.98
CA GLU A 46 0.82 -2.68 -14.92
C GLU A 46 0.51 -1.94 -16.22
N TRP A 47 0.74 -2.60 -17.35
CA TRP A 47 0.39 -2.08 -18.66
C TRP A 47 -0.25 -3.18 -19.49
N ARG A 48 -1.49 -2.94 -19.90
CA ARG A 48 -2.26 -3.82 -20.79
C ARG A 48 -2.71 -2.97 -21.99
N PRO A 49 -1.84 -2.80 -23.00
CA PRO A 49 -2.12 -1.92 -24.13
C PRO A 49 -3.27 -2.47 -24.98
N THR A 50 -3.98 -1.57 -25.64
CA THR A 50 -4.79 -1.93 -26.80
C THR A 50 -3.89 -2.26 -27.99
N LEU A 51 -4.42 -2.95 -29.00
CA LEU A 51 -3.64 -3.32 -30.18
C LEU A 51 -2.96 -2.12 -30.88
N PRO A 52 -3.62 -0.96 -31.09
CA PRO A 52 -2.96 0.23 -31.66
C PRO A 52 -1.78 0.74 -30.83
N VAL A 53 -1.91 0.73 -29.50
CA VAL A 53 -0.85 1.15 -28.57
C VAL A 53 0.34 0.18 -28.65
N ALA A 54 0.07 -1.12 -28.64
CA ALA A 54 1.11 -2.15 -28.71
C ALA A 54 1.89 -2.09 -30.04
N LEU A 55 1.23 -1.85 -31.17
CA LEU A 55 1.88 -1.67 -32.47
C LEU A 55 2.79 -0.43 -32.51
N SER A 56 2.36 0.68 -31.90
CA SER A 56 3.22 1.87 -31.79
C SER A 56 4.42 1.62 -30.89
N ALA A 57 4.23 0.91 -29.77
CA ALA A 57 5.33 0.51 -28.91
C ALA A 57 6.31 -0.44 -29.61
N GLU A 58 5.84 -1.36 -30.46
CA GLU A 58 6.68 -2.31 -31.18
C GLU A 58 7.61 -1.59 -32.17
N ARG A 59 7.08 -0.63 -32.93
CA ARG A 59 7.88 0.22 -33.82
C ARG A 59 8.95 0.99 -33.04
N PHE A 60 8.56 1.64 -31.94
CA PHE A 60 9.49 2.33 -31.06
C PHE A 60 10.59 1.39 -30.53
N ALA A 61 10.25 0.19 -30.06
CA ALA A 61 11.24 -0.77 -29.57
C ALA A 61 12.23 -1.18 -30.66
N ASN A 62 11.75 -1.47 -31.88
CA ASN A 62 12.61 -1.90 -32.98
C ASN A 62 13.55 -0.79 -33.47
N GLU A 63 13.11 0.47 -33.47
CA GLU A 63 13.88 1.60 -33.98
C GLU A 63 14.78 2.23 -32.91
N GLU A 64 14.26 2.41 -31.69
CA GLU A 64 14.87 3.27 -30.67
C GLU A 64 15.32 2.51 -29.41
N ALA A 65 14.78 1.32 -29.13
CA ALA A 65 15.14 0.57 -27.92
C ALA A 65 15.06 -0.96 -28.10
N PRO A 66 15.93 -1.58 -28.93
CA PRO A 66 15.81 -3.00 -29.29
C PRO A 66 15.86 -3.97 -28.09
N VAL A 67 16.45 -3.55 -26.97
CA VAL A 67 16.45 -4.30 -25.71
C VAL A 67 15.03 -4.54 -25.14
N LEU A 68 14.05 -3.73 -25.55
CA LEU A 68 12.65 -3.84 -25.12
C LEU A 68 11.79 -4.69 -26.06
N SER A 69 12.30 -5.10 -27.23
CA SER A 69 11.49 -5.75 -28.27
C SER A 69 10.84 -7.06 -27.79
N GLU A 70 11.54 -7.90 -27.02
CA GLU A 70 10.95 -9.15 -26.50
C GLU A 70 9.75 -8.86 -25.58
N PHE A 71 9.86 -7.84 -24.73
CA PHE A 71 8.78 -7.45 -23.83
C PHE A 71 7.58 -6.91 -24.62
N VAL A 72 7.81 -5.99 -25.55
CA VAL A 72 6.74 -5.37 -26.34
C VAL A 72 6.06 -6.38 -27.26
N GLN A 73 6.80 -7.34 -27.83
CA GLN A 73 6.21 -8.41 -28.63
C GLN A 73 5.24 -9.28 -27.82
N LYS A 74 5.54 -9.55 -26.54
CA LYS A 74 4.60 -10.24 -25.63
C LYS A 74 3.35 -9.39 -25.38
N ALA A 75 3.52 -8.09 -25.11
CA ALA A 75 2.41 -7.17 -24.91
C ALA A 75 1.51 -7.07 -26.17
N LEU A 76 2.09 -7.16 -27.37
CA LEU A 76 1.35 -7.19 -28.64
C LEU A 76 0.49 -8.46 -28.77
N VAL A 77 1.03 -9.63 -28.41
CA VAL A 77 0.28 -10.89 -28.42
C VAL A 77 -0.86 -10.87 -27.40
N GLU A 78 -0.64 -10.29 -26.22
CA GLU A 78 -1.66 -10.09 -25.20
C GLU A 78 -2.74 -9.11 -25.68
N ALA A 79 -2.37 -8.00 -26.32
CA ALA A 79 -3.29 -7.01 -26.86
C ALA A 79 -4.19 -7.56 -27.99
N ALA A 80 -3.73 -8.58 -28.71
CA ALA A 80 -4.54 -9.30 -29.71
C ALA A 80 -5.60 -10.22 -29.08
N ASN A 81 -5.47 -10.55 -27.79
CA ASN A 81 -6.39 -11.40 -27.04
C ASN A 81 -6.76 -10.72 -25.71
N PRO A 82 -7.46 -9.57 -25.76
CA PRO A 82 -7.64 -8.74 -24.58
C PRO A 82 -8.41 -9.48 -23.48
N ALA A 83 -7.89 -9.41 -22.26
CA ALA A 83 -8.64 -9.76 -21.06
C ALA A 83 -9.78 -8.76 -20.83
N PRO A 84 -10.80 -9.10 -20.01
CA PRO A 84 -11.85 -8.17 -19.64
C PRO A 84 -11.30 -6.84 -19.11
N ASP A 85 -11.99 -5.75 -19.45
CA ASP A 85 -11.55 -4.42 -19.07
C ASP A 85 -11.50 -4.24 -17.55
N ALA A 86 -10.35 -3.76 -17.07
CA ALA A 86 -10.16 -3.21 -15.74
C ALA A 86 -9.92 -1.69 -15.86
N PRO A 87 -10.46 -0.86 -14.96
CA PRO A 87 -10.27 0.59 -15.05
C PRO A 87 -8.79 0.94 -15.01
N ALA A 88 -8.34 1.77 -15.96
CA ALA A 88 -7.02 2.37 -15.91
C ALA A 88 -7.01 3.52 -14.89
N VAL A 89 -5.89 3.68 -14.21
CA VAL A 89 -5.76 4.64 -13.10
C VAL A 89 -5.02 5.90 -13.55
N ALA A 90 -4.13 5.80 -14.55
CA ALA A 90 -3.36 6.94 -15.06
C ALA A 90 -3.32 6.95 -16.59
N GLN A 91 -3.89 7.99 -17.20
CA GLN A 91 -3.80 8.26 -18.64
C GLN A 91 -2.52 9.03 -18.94
N ILE A 92 -1.57 8.37 -19.61
CA ILE A 92 -0.24 8.89 -19.94
C ILE A 92 -0.24 9.42 -21.36
N THR A 93 -0.06 10.73 -21.51
CA THR A 93 -0.02 11.43 -22.81
C THR A 93 1.41 11.85 -23.15
N ALA A 94 1.69 12.11 -24.44
CA ALA A 94 3.03 12.56 -24.84
C ALA A 94 3.40 13.92 -24.21
N ALA A 95 2.41 14.82 -24.10
CA ALA A 95 2.59 16.16 -23.56
C ALA A 95 3.05 16.19 -22.10
N LYS A 96 2.60 15.22 -21.28
CA LYS A 96 2.91 15.15 -19.83
C LYS A 96 3.86 14.00 -19.48
N LEU A 97 4.43 13.33 -20.46
CA LEU A 97 5.21 12.11 -20.26
C LEU A 97 6.35 12.28 -19.24
N LYS A 98 7.06 13.42 -19.29
CA LYS A 98 8.18 13.69 -18.36
C LYS A 98 7.71 13.80 -16.91
N GLU A 99 6.60 14.49 -16.68
CA GLU A 99 6.00 14.68 -15.37
C GLU A 99 5.50 13.34 -14.82
N PHE A 100 4.80 12.54 -15.64
CA PHE A 100 4.36 11.20 -15.25
C PHE A 100 5.53 10.29 -14.89
N VAL A 101 6.59 10.27 -15.71
CA VAL A 101 7.76 9.44 -15.42
C VAL A 101 8.47 9.90 -14.14
N ALA A 102 8.54 11.20 -13.87
CA ALA A 102 9.09 11.71 -12.62
C ALA A 102 8.29 11.21 -11.40
N ASP A 103 6.96 11.32 -11.45
CA ASP A 103 6.06 10.89 -10.39
C ASP A 103 6.05 9.37 -10.20
N LEU A 104 6.00 8.60 -11.30
CA LEU A 104 5.96 7.13 -11.27
C LEU A 104 7.27 6.50 -10.77
N ARG A 105 8.41 7.17 -10.99
CA ARG A 105 9.72 6.75 -10.47
C ARG A 105 9.87 6.99 -8.97
N ARG A 106 9.14 7.97 -8.42
CA ARG A 106 9.12 8.20 -6.98
C ARG A 106 8.35 7.05 -6.31
N PRO A 107 8.83 6.52 -5.17
CA PRO A 107 8.04 5.61 -4.36
C PRO A 107 6.70 6.24 -3.97
N ALA A 108 5.64 5.43 -3.91
CA ALA A 108 4.43 5.84 -3.22
C ALA A 108 4.75 6.08 -1.74
N THR A 109 4.08 7.06 -1.11
CA THR A 109 4.28 7.39 0.30
C THR A 109 3.04 7.04 1.10
N LEU A 110 3.20 6.21 2.14
CA LEU A 110 2.21 6.07 3.20
C LEU A 110 2.69 6.87 4.42
N VAL A 111 1.98 7.95 4.74
CA VAL A 111 2.25 8.77 5.92
C VAL A 111 1.61 8.11 7.14
N VAL A 112 2.42 7.91 8.17
CA VAL A 112 2.06 7.25 9.43
C VAL A 112 2.60 8.06 10.61
N GLU A 113 2.09 7.83 11.83
CA GLU A 113 2.56 8.54 13.02
C GLU A 113 3.95 8.05 13.44
N ASN A 114 4.15 6.73 13.46
CA ASN A 114 5.39 6.08 13.83
C ASN A 114 5.80 5.02 12.82
N ARG A 115 6.87 5.31 12.06
CA ARG A 115 7.41 4.38 11.06
C ARG A 115 7.74 2.98 11.58
N ILE A 116 8.09 2.83 12.86
CA ILE A 116 8.46 1.53 13.44
C ILE A 116 7.22 0.73 13.84
N ALA A 117 6.31 1.32 14.61
CA ALA A 117 5.13 0.63 15.10
C ALA A 117 4.11 0.42 13.98
N ASP A 118 3.70 1.51 13.33
CA ASP A 118 2.69 1.56 12.28
C ASP A 118 3.19 0.87 11.02
N GLY A 119 4.47 1.08 10.69
CA GLY A 119 5.11 0.37 9.58
C GLY A 119 5.22 -1.14 9.85
N GLY A 120 5.39 -1.55 11.10
CA GLY A 120 5.34 -2.96 11.51
C GLY A 120 3.94 -3.56 11.36
N PHE A 121 2.91 -2.80 11.76
CA PHE A 121 1.50 -3.16 11.59
C PHE A 121 1.15 -3.41 10.12
N VAL A 122 1.42 -2.45 9.22
CA VAL A 122 1.10 -2.57 7.79
C VAL A 122 1.81 -3.76 7.15
N ARG A 123 3.08 -4.00 7.50
CA ARG A 123 3.83 -5.17 7.01
C ARG A 123 3.23 -6.48 7.48
N ALA A 124 2.86 -6.57 8.75
CA ALA A 124 2.25 -7.77 9.34
C ALA A 124 0.89 -8.07 8.70
N VAL A 125 0.05 -7.04 8.51
CA VAL A 125 -1.26 -7.18 7.85
C VAL A 125 -1.10 -7.63 6.39
N ALA A 126 -0.21 -7.00 5.63
CA ALA A 126 0.04 -7.37 4.24
C ALA A 126 0.53 -8.83 4.12
N ALA A 127 1.45 -9.25 5.00
CA ALA A 127 1.95 -10.62 5.00
C ALA A 127 0.86 -11.64 5.39
N ALA A 128 0.08 -11.35 6.43
CA ALA A 128 -0.95 -12.25 6.94
C ALA A 128 -2.11 -12.44 5.97
N LEU A 129 -2.51 -11.38 5.26
CA LEU A 129 -3.58 -11.41 4.26
C LEU A 129 -3.11 -11.84 2.86
N GLY A 130 -1.85 -12.32 2.74
CA GLY A 130 -1.30 -12.81 1.47
C GLY A 130 -1.11 -11.72 0.41
N ASP A 131 -1.00 -10.45 0.80
CA ASP A 131 -0.81 -9.33 -0.13
C ASP A 131 0.67 -9.18 -0.52
N HIS A 132 1.12 -10.10 -1.37
CA HIS A 132 2.51 -10.18 -1.84
C HIS A 132 2.99 -8.89 -2.50
N ARG A 133 2.09 -8.12 -3.11
CA ARG A 133 2.42 -6.87 -3.79
C ARG A 133 2.84 -5.80 -2.80
N VAL A 134 2.06 -5.58 -1.74
CA VAL A 134 2.44 -4.62 -0.69
C VAL A 134 3.71 -5.08 0.03
N VAL A 135 3.87 -6.39 0.27
CA VAL A 135 5.10 -6.96 0.85
C VAL A 135 6.32 -6.69 -0.04
N GLU A 136 6.22 -6.94 -1.35
CA GLU A 136 7.30 -6.66 -2.30
C GLU A 136 7.60 -5.16 -2.37
N ALA A 137 6.57 -4.31 -2.45
CA ALA A 137 6.72 -2.86 -2.53
C ALA A 137 7.44 -2.27 -1.32
N LEU A 138 7.22 -2.83 -0.13
CA LEU A 138 7.86 -2.42 1.12
C LEU A 138 9.24 -3.07 1.34
N SER A 139 9.67 -3.98 0.46
CA SER A 139 10.94 -4.69 0.61
C SER A 139 12.14 -3.77 0.36
N PRO A 140 13.28 -3.97 1.05
CA PRO A 140 14.47 -3.14 0.86
C PRO A 140 15.03 -3.12 -0.58
N GLY A 141 14.76 -4.16 -1.38
CA GLY A 141 15.26 -4.27 -2.74
C GLY A 141 14.39 -3.60 -3.81
N ARG A 142 13.14 -3.22 -3.48
CA ARG A 142 12.21 -2.58 -4.43
C ARG A 142 11.88 -1.15 -4.01
N GLN A 143 11.45 -0.98 -2.75
CA GLN A 143 11.06 0.31 -2.19
C GLN A 143 10.03 1.09 -3.03
N TRP A 144 9.08 0.38 -3.67
CA TRP A 144 7.97 1.01 -4.40
C TRP A 144 6.98 1.73 -3.49
N LEU A 145 6.93 1.34 -2.21
CA LEU A 145 6.20 1.99 -1.14
C LEU A 145 7.16 2.36 -0.01
N CYS A 146 7.07 3.58 0.50
CA CYS A 146 7.85 4.09 1.61
C CYS A 146 6.95 4.65 2.72
N PHE A 147 7.44 4.61 3.96
CA PHE A 147 6.77 5.26 5.09
C PHE A 147 7.37 6.64 5.34
N SER A 148 6.52 7.65 5.45
CA SER A 148 6.89 8.98 5.93
C SER A 148 6.26 9.21 7.31
N HIS A 149 6.93 9.94 8.21
CA HIS A 149 6.46 10.16 9.58
C HIS A 149 6.87 11.52 10.14
N GLY A 150 5.98 12.13 10.94
CA GLY A 150 6.13 13.53 11.41
C GLY A 150 6.73 13.71 12.80
N GLY A 151 7.12 12.65 13.52
CA GLY A 151 7.60 12.79 14.91
C GLY A 151 6.48 13.07 15.93
N GLY A 152 5.22 13.02 15.49
CA GLY A 152 4.00 13.09 16.29
C GLY A 152 2.76 13.23 15.39
N SER A 153 1.57 12.98 15.92
CA SER A 153 0.32 13.03 15.13
C SER A 153 -0.16 14.45 14.77
N GLY A 154 0.41 15.49 15.37
CA GLY A 154 0.03 16.89 15.15
C GLY A 154 0.37 17.40 13.75
N ASP A 155 1.49 16.92 13.20
CA ASP A 155 2.09 17.45 11.96
C ASP A 155 1.81 16.55 10.74
N ILE A 156 0.97 15.52 10.88
CA ILE A 156 0.66 14.59 9.78
C ILE A 156 0.03 15.31 8.57
N PRO A 157 -0.96 16.21 8.73
CA PRO A 157 -1.54 16.90 7.57
C PRO A 157 -0.53 17.74 6.80
N GLU A 158 0.34 18.46 7.50
CA GLU A 158 1.41 19.29 6.93
C GLU A 158 2.45 18.42 6.22
N LEU A 159 2.87 17.31 6.85
CA LEU A 159 3.77 16.34 6.23
C LEU A 159 3.15 15.72 4.99
N ALA A 160 1.86 15.36 5.04
CA ALA A 160 1.15 14.81 3.90
C ALA A 160 1.06 15.82 2.75
N ALA A 161 0.87 17.11 3.05
CA ALA A 161 0.92 18.19 2.07
C ALA A 161 2.31 18.35 1.44
N ASP A 162 3.37 18.28 2.24
CA ASP A 162 4.76 18.33 1.77
C ASP A 162 5.08 17.14 0.85
N GLU A 163 4.75 15.92 1.27
CA GLU A 163 4.88 14.69 0.47
C GLU A 163 4.11 14.79 -0.85
N ARG A 164 2.86 15.31 -0.79
CA ARG A 164 2.02 15.54 -1.98
C ARG A 164 2.62 16.57 -2.92
N SER A 165 3.28 17.61 -2.40
CA SER A 165 3.91 18.65 -3.23
C SER A 165 5.05 18.11 -4.11
N GLY A 166 5.61 16.94 -3.73
CA GLY A 166 6.60 16.23 -4.52
C GLY A 166 6.06 15.50 -5.75
N PHE A 167 4.74 15.48 -5.97
CA PHE A 167 4.08 14.90 -7.14
C PHE A 167 3.42 15.99 -7.98
N THR A 168 3.49 15.87 -9.30
CA THR A 168 3.02 16.91 -10.24
C THR A 168 1.66 16.56 -10.86
N VAL A 169 1.56 15.37 -11.44
CA VAL A 169 0.40 14.90 -12.21
C VAL A 169 -0.29 13.72 -11.54
N LEU A 170 0.47 12.84 -10.90
CA LEU A 170 -0.01 11.59 -10.32
C LEU A 170 0.39 11.53 -8.85
N VAL A 171 -0.52 11.96 -7.97
CA VAL A 171 -0.31 11.95 -6.53
C VAL A 171 -0.39 10.52 -6.00
N ARG A 172 0.72 10.02 -5.42
CA ARG A 172 0.82 8.67 -4.83
C ARG A 172 1.11 8.74 -3.34
N VAL A 173 0.27 9.49 -2.63
CA VAL A 173 0.36 9.71 -1.19
C VAL A 173 -0.93 9.20 -0.55
N ALA A 174 -0.78 8.41 0.51
CA ALA A 174 -1.88 8.04 1.40
C ALA A 174 -1.51 8.30 2.87
N VAL A 175 -2.51 8.37 3.73
CA VAL A 175 -2.34 8.61 5.17
C VAL A 175 -3.10 7.56 5.98
N LEU A 176 -2.48 7.04 7.03
CA LEU A 176 -3.11 6.14 8.01
C LEU A 176 -3.13 6.81 9.39
N PHE A 177 -4.31 6.85 10.01
CA PHE A 177 -4.51 7.38 11.36
C PHE A 177 -5.10 6.31 12.30
N ASP A 178 -4.60 6.30 13.54
CA ASP A 178 -5.37 5.81 14.67
C ASP A 178 -6.62 6.67 14.87
N SER A 179 -7.71 6.07 15.37
CA SER A 179 -8.96 6.81 15.55
C SER A 179 -9.01 7.62 16.83
N ASP A 180 -8.25 7.18 17.84
CA ASP A 180 -8.29 7.67 19.22
C ASP A 180 -9.70 7.68 19.84
N ARG A 181 -10.63 6.90 19.29
CA ARG A 181 -12.01 6.81 19.80
C ARG A 181 -12.03 6.07 21.13
N GLU A 182 -12.89 6.53 22.05
CA GLU A 182 -13.11 5.87 23.35
C GLU A 182 -14.28 4.87 23.30
N HIS A 183 -15.13 4.97 22.27
CA HIS A 183 -16.23 4.04 21.97
C HIS A 183 -16.72 4.26 20.52
N ALA A 184 -17.54 3.34 19.98
CA ALA A 184 -17.95 3.31 18.57
C ALA A 184 -18.61 4.60 18.04
N GLY A 185 -19.40 5.28 18.87
CA GLY A 185 -20.06 6.54 18.52
C GLY A 185 -19.27 7.82 18.80
N HIS A 186 -18.04 7.73 19.33
CA HIS A 186 -17.27 8.93 19.70
C HIS A 186 -16.63 9.57 18.47
N ALA A 187 -16.83 10.88 18.28
CA ALA A 187 -16.05 11.62 17.28
C ALA A 187 -14.57 11.65 17.71
N GLY A 188 -13.75 10.81 17.07
CA GLY A 188 -12.31 10.74 17.32
C GLY A 188 -11.61 12.06 16.99
N ARG A 189 -10.56 12.39 17.75
CA ARG A 189 -9.79 13.65 17.61
C ARG A 189 -9.12 13.83 16.25
N ASN A 190 -8.95 12.74 15.50
CA ASN A 190 -8.27 12.75 14.21
C ASN A 190 -9.22 12.99 13.02
N HIS A 191 -10.53 13.17 13.21
CA HIS A 191 -11.45 13.51 12.08
C HIS A 191 -11.08 14.83 11.39
N ASP A 192 -10.76 15.87 12.16
CA ASP A 192 -10.35 17.16 11.60
C ASP A 192 -9.05 17.05 10.81
N LYS A 193 -8.12 16.17 11.25
CA LYS A 193 -6.87 15.89 10.54
C LYS A 193 -7.10 15.17 9.23
N VAL A 194 -8.02 14.21 9.19
CA VAL A 194 -8.44 13.52 7.97
C VAL A 194 -8.98 14.53 6.95
N GLN A 195 -9.86 15.43 7.40
CA GLN A 195 -10.41 16.48 6.55
C GLN A 195 -9.33 17.41 6.02
N LYS A 196 -8.40 17.83 6.88
CA LYS A 196 -7.26 18.68 6.49
C LYS A 196 -6.33 18.01 5.48
N CYS A 197 -6.06 16.70 5.61
CA CYS A 197 -5.28 15.96 4.62
C CYS A 197 -5.95 15.98 3.23
N ARG A 198 -7.28 15.82 3.19
CA ARG A 198 -8.07 15.88 1.95
C ARG A 198 -8.06 17.28 1.34
N GLU A 199 -8.16 18.32 2.16
CA GLU A 199 -8.03 19.72 1.73
C GLU A 199 -6.64 20.02 1.15
N HIS A 200 -5.60 19.33 1.62
CA HIS A 200 -4.26 19.35 1.02
C HIS A 200 -4.11 18.49 -0.24
N GLY A 201 -5.20 17.93 -0.75
CA GLY A 201 -5.23 17.16 -2.00
C GLY A 201 -4.77 15.72 -1.86
N VAL A 202 -4.76 15.16 -0.65
CA VAL A 202 -4.51 13.74 -0.41
C VAL A 202 -5.84 13.00 -0.41
N ALA A 203 -6.14 12.31 -1.51
CA ALA A 203 -7.40 11.59 -1.69
C ALA A 203 -7.52 10.37 -0.77
N GLU A 204 -6.40 9.68 -0.53
CA GLU A 204 -6.35 8.41 0.17
C GLU A 204 -6.00 8.62 1.65
N VAL A 205 -7.03 8.62 2.50
CA VAL A 205 -6.86 8.76 3.95
C VAL A 205 -7.71 7.71 4.64
N HIS A 206 -7.07 6.84 5.43
CA HIS A 206 -7.73 5.80 6.21
C HIS A 206 -7.63 6.11 7.69
N LEU A 207 -8.79 6.18 8.35
CA LEU A 207 -8.93 6.32 9.79
C LEU A 207 -9.41 4.98 10.33
N LEU A 208 -8.64 4.35 11.22
CA LEU A 208 -9.04 3.06 11.79
C LEU A 208 -10.41 3.15 12.49
N ALA A 209 -11.16 2.06 12.53
CA ALA A 209 -12.46 1.97 13.19
C ALA A 209 -12.29 1.78 14.70
N TRP A 210 -11.32 0.97 15.10
CA TRP A 210 -10.88 0.79 16.49
C TRP A 210 -9.92 1.89 16.91
N ARG A 211 -9.64 1.98 18.21
CA ARG A 211 -8.93 3.11 18.81
C ARG A 211 -7.55 3.32 18.21
N MET A 212 -6.74 2.26 18.17
CA MET A 212 -5.33 2.29 17.76
C MET A 212 -4.93 0.95 17.14
N MET A 213 -3.86 0.92 16.35
CA MET A 213 -3.36 -0.30 15.71
C MET A 213 -3.08 -1.46 16.69
N GLU A 214 -2.73 -1.17 17.94
CA GLU A 214 -2.57 -2.20 18.97
C GLU A 214 -3.86 -2.97 19.21
N ASN A 215 -5.04 -2.37 19.05
CA ASN A 215 -6.29 -3.11 19.18
C ASN A 215 -6.43 -4.19 18.09
N TYR A 216 -5.86 -3.96 16.91
CA TYR A 216 -5.83 -4.89 15.78
C TYR A 216 -4.77 -6.00 15.92
N ALA A 217 -3.93 -5.98 16.95
CA ALA A 217 -2.92 -7.01 17.15
C ALA A 217 -3.58 -8.34 17.58
N PRO A 218 -3.45 -9.44 16.81
CA PRO A 218 -3.94 -10.76 17.21
C PRO A 218 -3.45 -11.21 18.59
N PHE A 219 -4.18 -12.11 19.26
CA PHE A 219 -3.78 -12.65 20.56
C PHE A 219 -2.42 -13.35 20.50
N ARG A 220 -2.12 -13.99 19.37
CA ARG A 220 -0.81 -14.63 19.12
C ARG A 220 0.37 -13.66 19.23
N ILE A 221 0.17 -12.37 18.88
CA ILE A 221 1.18 -11.32 19.11
C ILE A 221 1.39 -11.09 20.61
N TRP A 222 0.30 -11.00 21.37
CA TRP A 222 0.37 -10.76 22.81
C TRP A 222 0.96 -11.97 23.56
N GLU A 223 0.63 -13.19 23.15
CA GLU A 223 1.22 -14.43 23.65
C GLU A 223 2.73 -14.48 23.40
N HIS A 224 3.17 -14.02 22.23
CA HIS A 224 4.59 -13.91 21.90
C HIS A 224 5.32 -12.91 22.82
N HIS A 225 4.79 -11.71 23.03
CA HIS A 225 5.44 -10.69 23.88
C HIS A 225 5.34 -10.97 25.38
N PHE A 226 4.27 -11.64 25.81
CA PHE A 226 3.96 -11.88 27.22
C PHE A 226 3.98 -13.37 27.57
N VAL A 227 4.96 -14.11 27.05
CA VAL A 227 5.12 -15.55 27.28
C VAL A 227 5.14 -15.96 28.77
N HIS A 228 5.55 -15.05 29.66
CA HIS A 228 5.60 -15.27 31.11
C HIS A 228 4.38 -14.74 31.87
N ARG A 229 3.36 -14.25 31.16
CA ARG A 229 2.13 -13.68 31.74
C ARG A 229 0.89 -14.12 30.94
N PRO A 230 0.65 -15.43 30.78
CA PRO A 230 -0.49 -15.95 30.02
C PRO A 230 -1.83 -15.44 30.56
N ASP A 231 -1.98 -15.34 31.89
CA ASP A 231 -3.19 -14.82 32.56
C ASP A 231 -3.59 -13.41 32.07
N HIS A 232 -2.61 -12.58 31.67
CA HIS A 232 -2.91 -11.27 31.11
C HIS A 232 -3.47 -11.38 29.69
N VAL A 233 -2.94 -12.28 28.87
CA VAL A 233 -3.45 -12.49 27.52
C VAL A 233 -4.84 -13.12 27.57
N GLU A 234 -5.08 -14.06 28.49
CA GLU A 234 -6.40 -14.62 28.75
C GLU A 234 -7.40 -13.56 29.21
N ALA A 235 -6.99 -12.68 30.14
CA ALA A 235 -7.84 -11.57 30.58
C ALA A 235 -8.16 -10.60 29.45
N LEU A 236 -7.23 -10.36 28.52
CA LEU A 236 -7.49 -9.56 27.31
C LEU A 236 -8.43 -10.29 26.34
N ARG A 237 -8.33 -11.62 26.25
CA ARG A 237 -9.17 -12.49 25.39
C ARG A 237 -10.61 -12.58 25.89
N ALA A 238 -10.82 -12.43 27.19
CA ALA A 238 -12.13 -12.38 27.81
C ALA A 238 -12.86 -11.03 27.62
N ILE A 239 -12.22 -10.02 27.04
CA ILE A 239 -12.87 -8.72 26.78
C ILE A 239 -13.70 -8.85 25.50
N GLU A 240 -14.96 -8.42 25.56
CA GLU A 240 -15.85 -8.35 24.41
C GLU A 240 -15.20 -7.58 23.24
N PRO A 241 -15.29 -8.06 21.98
CA PRO A 241 -14.60 -7.47 20.84
C PRO A 241 -14.82 -5.95 20.69
N GLU A 242 -16.05 -5.48 20.87
CA GLU A 242 -16.37 -4.05 20.81
C GLU A 242 -15.64 -3.25 21.90
N GLN A 243 -15.62 -3.74 23.13
CA GLN A 243 -14.92 -3.11 24.24
C GLN A 243 -13.40 -3.13 24.02
N ARG A 244 -12.87 -4.26 23.53
CA ARG A 244 -11.46 -4.41 23.19
C ARG A 244 -11.06 -3.40 22.13
N GLY A 245 -11.88 -3.18 21.10
CA GLY A 245 -11.60 -2.26 20.00
C GLY A 245 -11.32 -0.83 20.47
N TYR A 246 -11.94 -0.40 21.58
CA TYR A 246 -11.76 0.95 22.12
C TYR A 246 -10.90 1.02 23.39
N LEU A 247 -10.39 -0.12 23.86
CA LEU A 247 -9.57 -0.19 25.05
C LEU A 247 -8.22 0.49 24.83
N HIS A 248 -7.82 1.38 25.73
CA HIS A 248 -6.50 2.00 25.71
C HIS A 248 -5.44 0.99 26.19
N LEU A 249 -4.97 0.12 25.30
CA LEU A 249 -4.11 -1.02 25.64
C LEU A 249 -2.82 -0.64 26.38
N LYS A 250 -2.20 0.50 26.04
CA LYS A 250 -1.01 0.99 26.76
C LYS A 250 -1.28 1.22 28.26
N THR A 251 -2.42 1.81 28.60
CA THR A 251 -2.83 2.02 29.99
C THR A 251 -3.24 0.71 30.64
N TRP A 252 -4.02 -0.12 29.94
CA TRP A 252 -4.48 -1.41 30.43
C TRP A 252 -3.33 -2.35 30.82
N PHE A 253 -2.27 -2.43 30.01
CA PHE A 253 -1.07 -3.20 30.33
C PHE A 253 -0.25 -2.54 31.45
N LYS A 254 -0.13 -1.21 31.46
CA LYS A 254 0.63 -0.47 32.49
C LYS A 254 0.07 -0.72 33.90
N GLU A 255 -1.25 -0.72 34.06
CA GLU A 255 -1.94 -1.02 35.33
C GLU A 255 -1.63 -2.44 35.83
N ARG A 256 -1.38 -3.36 34.89
CA ARG A 256 -0.97 -4.75 35.14
C ARG A 256 0.56 -4.92 35.21
N ARG A 257 1.29 -3.83 35.44
CA ARG A 257 2.76 -3.80 35.51
C ARG A 257 3.44 -4.41 34.28
N CYS A 258 2.83 -4.26 33.11
CA CYS A 258 3.36 -4.65 31.80
C CYS A 258 3.55 -3.39 30.95
N HIS A 259 4.59 -3.37 30.12
CA HIS A 259 4.75 -2.31 29.13
C HIS A 259 4.39 -2.89 27.76
N VAL A 260 3.57 -2.16 27.00
CA VAL A 260 3.36 -2.49 25.59
C VAL A 260 4.71 -2.38 24.88
N PRO A 261 5.11 -3.42 24.12
CA PRO A 261 6.38 -3.39 23.39
C PRO A 261 6.38 -2.23 22.39
N LYS A 262 7.55 -1.60 22.19
CA LYS A 262 7.69 -0.54 21.17
C LYS A 262 7.41 -1.06 19.75
N ARG A 263 7.64 -2.36 19.52
CA ARG A 263 7.32 -3.08 18.28
C ARG A 263 6.23 -4.08 18.60
N VAL A 264 4.98 -3.65 18.45
CA VAL A 264 3.82 -4.52 18.71
C VAL A 264 3.82 -5.68 17.73
N PHE A 265 4.13 -5.45 16.46
CA PHE A 265 4.17 -6.49 15.42
C PHE A 265 5.62 -6.97 15.21
N PRO A 266 6.04 -8.11 15.81
CA PRO A 266 7.38 -8.62 15.68
C PRO A 266 7.60 -9.23 14.29
N ALA A 267 8.76 -8.98 13.68
CA ALA A 267 9.05 -9.41 12.31
C ALA A 267 9.30 -10.91 12.17
N ASP A 268 9.62 -11.59 13.27
CA ASP A 268 9.89 -13.03 13.35
C ASP A 268 8.63 -13.87 13.59
N LEU A 269 7.47 -13.24 13.83
CA LEU A 269 6.20 -13.95 13.99
C LEU A 269 5.44 -14.00 12.66
N ALA A 270 5.30 -15.20 12.11
CA ALA A 270 4.47 -15.44 10.93
C ALA A 270 2.99 -15.50 11.33
N LEU A 271 2.23 -14.48 10.94
CA LEU A 271 0.78 -14.37 11.13
C LEU A 271 0.04 -14.82 9.86
N ALA A 272 -1.20 -15.27 10.03
CA ALA A 272 -2.14 -15.62 8.97
C ALA A 272 -3.43 -14.79 9.11
N GLU A 273 -4.27 -14.77 8.07
CA GLU A 273 -5.58 -14.10 8.10
C GLU A 273 -6.45 -14.56 9.27
N ASP A 274 -6.43 -15.86 9.60
CA ASP A 274 -7.18 -16.44 10.73
C ASP A 274 -6.79 -15.83 12.08
N ASP A 275 -5.52 -15.42 12.25
CA ASP A 275 -5.08 -14.72 13.47
C ASP A 275 -5.79 -13.36 13.61
N PHE A 276 -6.14 -12.68 12.51
CA PHE A 276 -6.92 -11.44 12.57
C PHE A 276 -8.43 -11.70 12.63
N ALA A 277 -8.90 -12.79 12.02
CA ALA A 277 -10.30 -13.19 12.03
C ALA A 277 -10.83 -13.47 13.45
N GLU A 278 -9.96 -13.90 14.38
CA GLU A 278 -10.30 -14.08 15.79
C GLU A 278 -10.74 -12.79 16.50
N LEU A 279 -10.40 -11.62 15.93
CA LEU A 279 -10.79 -10.31 16.43
C LEU A 279 -12.18 -9.88 15.92
N GLY A 280 -12.73 -10.59 14.94
CA GLY A 280 -14.03 -10.33 14.32
C GLY A 280 -13.95 -10.16 12.79
N PRO A 281 -15.03 -10.46 12.04
CA PRO A 281 -15.04 -10.37 10.58
C PRO A 281 -14.84 -8.94 10.06
N ASP A 282 -15.36 -7.94 10.78
CA ASP A 282 -15.24 -6.52 10.41
C ASP A 282 -13.78 -6.05 10.43
N VAL A 283 -12.95 -6.66 11.30
CA VAL A 283 -11.51 -6.36 11.37
C VAL A 283 -10.83 -6.77 10.07
N VAL A 284 -11.06 -8.00 9.59
CA VAL A 284 -10.44 -8.48 8.34
C VAL A 284 -10.93 -7.65 7.15
N ALA A 285 -12.21 -7.27 7.11
CA ALA A 285 -12.76 -6.41 6.07
C ALA A 285 -12.06 -5.05 6.02
N GLU A 286 -11.94 -4.37 7.17
CA GLU A 286 -11.24 -3.09 7.27
C GLU A 286 -9.76 -3.19 6.88
N LEU A 287 -9.05 -4.22 7.36
CA LEU A 287 -7.65 -4.44 6.99
C LEU A 287 -7.48 -4.65 5.47
N ARG A 288 -8.45 -5.27 4.81
CA ARG A 288 -8.47 -5.38 3.35
C ARG A 288 -8.75 -4.03 2.68
N GLU A 289 -9.59 -3.18 3.26
CA GLU A 289 -9.81 -1.81 2.77
C GLU A 289 -8.56 -0.94 2.91
N LEU A 290 -7.84 -1.07 4.02
CA LEU A 290 -6.52 -0.44 4.21
C LEU A 290 -5.55 -0.85 3.11
N LEU A 291 -5.42 -2.15 2.83
CA LEU A 291 -4.57 -2.63 1.75
C LEU A 291 -5.07 -2.14 0.37
N ALA A 292 -6.38 -2.11 0.14
CA ALA A 292 -6.95 -1.59 -1.10
C ALA A 292 -6.65 -0.10 -1.30
N MET A 293 -6.64 0.71 -0.24
CA MET A 293 -6.16 2.09 -0.27
C MET A 293 -4.69 2.17 -0.70
N ILE A 294 -3.84 1.32 -0.13
CA ILE A 294 -2.42 1.28 -0.50
C ILE A 294 -2.26 0.89 -1.98
N HIS A 295 -3.07 -0.04 -2.51
CA HIS A 295 -3.07 -0.38 -3.93
C HIS A 295 -3.44 0.78 -4.84
N ARG A 296 -4.32 1.70 -4.42
CA ARG A 296 -4.69 2.87 -5.24
C ARG A 296 -3.54 3.84 -5.46
N ILE A 297 -2.54 3.86 -4.56
CA ILE A 297 -1.31 4.65 -4.73
C ILE A 297 -0.13 3.85 -5.28
N LEU A 298 -0.24 2.52 -5.40
CA LEU A 298 0.85 1.62 -5.78
C LEU A 298 0.87 1.29 -7.26
#